data_AF-A0A7S3ANU3-F1
#
_entry.id   AF-A0A7S3ANU3-F1
#
_cell.length_a   1.000
_cell.length_b   1.000
_cell.length_c   1.000
_cell.angle_alpha   90.00
_cell.angle_beta   90.00
_cell.angle_gamma   90.00
#
_symmetry.space_group_name_H-M   'P 1'
#
loop_
_entity.id
_entity.type
_entity.pdbx_description
1 polymer ?
#
loop_
_entity_poly.entity_id
_entity_poly.type
_entity_poly.pdbx_seq_one_letter_code
_entity_poly.pdbx_strand_id
1 'polypeptide(L)'
;SSAGENPLEGIVPSIPTGRALTVGTDEFAAYEAAGVAAAGRSAFVLVAGGLGERLGYSGIKLRLPTELLTGTSYLELFIRHILALQATQPEGSPPIPLV
;
A
#
# COMPACT_ATOMS: atom_id res chain seq x y z
N SER A 1 -9.21 -14.24 22.93
CA SER A 1 -9.51 -15.55 23.56
C SER A 1 -10.31 -15.29 24.82
N SER A 2 -11.34 -16.08 25.10
CA SER A 2 -12.19 -15.97 26.30
C SER A 2 -11.44 -16.21 27.62
N ALA A 3 -10.18 -16.65 27.56
CA ALA A 3 -9.29 -16.85 28.71
C ALA A 3 -8.58 -15.57 29.19
N GLY A 4 -8.64 -14.46 28.47
CA GLY A 4 -7.96 -13.20 28.85
C GLY A 4 -6.42 -13.21 28.74
N GLU A 5 -5.83 -14.36 28.42
CA GLU A 5 -4.38 -14.50 28.20
C GLU A 5 -3.94 -13.78 26.93
N ASN A 6 -2.85 -13.03 27.02
CA ASN A 6 -2.22 -12.36 25.90
C ASN A 6 -1.18 -13.30 25.26
N PRO A 7 -1.42 -13.84 24.05
CA PRO A 7 -0.46 -14.74 23.39
C PRO A 7 0.87 -14.08 23.01
N LEU A 8 0.97 -12.75 23.15
CA LEU A 8 2.16 -11.95 22.86
C LEU A 8 2.83 -11.43 24.13
N GLU A 9 2.43 -11.89 25.31
CA GLU A 9 3.05 -11.50 26.57
C GLU A 9 4.56 -11.83 26.56
N GLY A 10 5.39 -10.85 26.91
CA GLY A 10 6.86 -10.97 26.86
C GLY A 10 7.49 -10.80 25.47
N ILE A 11 6.70 -10.71 24.39
CA ILE A 11 7.21 -10.43 23.05
C ILE A 11 7.31 -8.92 22.85
N VAL A 12 8.54 -8.42 22.72
CA VAL A 12 8.81 -7.00 22.43
C VAL A 12 9.23 -6.86 20.97
N PRO A 13 8.53 -6.07 20.15
CA PRO A 13 8.94 -5.83 18.78
C PRO A 13 10.23 -4.99 18.76
N SER A 14 11.19 -5.39 17.93
CA SER A 14 12.39 -4.59 17.64
C SER A 14 12.16 -3.74 16.40
N ILE A 15 12.58 -2.47 16.45
CA ILE A 15 12.58 -1.60 15.26
C ILE A 15 13.81 -1.97 14.41
N PRO A 16 13.64 -2.39 13.15
CA PRO A 16 14.78 -2.65 12.28
C PRO A 16 15.50 -1.34 11.93
N THR A 17 16.83 -1.41 11.80
CA THR A 17 17.62 -0.27 11.34
C THR A 17 17.34 -0.01 9.86
N GLY A 18 16.76 1.15 9.55
CA GLY A 18 16.50 1.60 8.18
C GLY A 18 17.52 2.60 7.67
N ARG A 19 17.43 2.90 6.37
CA ARG A 19 18.18 3.96 5.68
C ARG A 19 17.21 4.95 5.05
N ALA A 20 17.48 6.24 5.20
CA ALA A 20 16.84 7.27 4.38
C ALA A 20 17.52 7.34 3.01
N LEU A 21 16.74 7.23 1.94
CA LEU A 21 17.22 7.37 0.56
C LEU A 21 16.92 8.78 0.06
N THR A 22 17.85 9.37 -0.68
CA THR A 22 17.63 10.65 -1.35
C THR A 22 17.10 10.40 -2.75
N VAL A 23 15.91 10.96 -3.04
CA VAL A 23 15.29 10.90 -4.37
C VAL A 23 16.24 11.47 -5.43
N GLY A 24 16.31 10.80 -6.58
CA GLY A 24 17.17 11.21 -7.70
C GLY A 24 18.62 10.70 -7.63
N THR A 25 18.98 9.92 -6.61
CA THR A 25 20.28 9.22 -6.56
C THR A 25 20.22 7.87 -7.26
N ASP A 26 21.37 7.38 -7.72
CA ASP A 26 21.50 6.03 -8.32
C ASP A 26 21.04 4.93 -7.36
N GLU A 27 21.29 5.14 -6.07
CA GLU A 27 20.91 4.24 -5.01
C GLU A 27 19.39 4.15 -4.82
N PHE A 28 18.69 5.29 -4.93
CA PHE A 28 17.23 5.33 -4.94
C PHE A 28 16.67 4.59 -6.17
N ALA A 29 17.22 4.86 -7.36
CA ALA A 29 16.82 4.19 -8.59
C ALA A 29 17.05 2.66 -8.54
N ALA A 30 18.18 2.21 -7.97
CA ALA A 30 18.48 0.80 -7.81
C ALA A 30 17.43 0.08 -6.93
N TYR A 31 16.99 0.72 -5.84
CA TYR A 31 15.94 0.15 -5.00
C TYR A 31 14.54 0.24 -5.60
N GLU A 32 14.22 1.28 -6.36
CA GLU A 32 12.95 1.32 -7.11
C GLU A 32 12.88 0.17 -8.11
N ALA A 33 13.94 -0.08 -8.88
CA ALA A 33 14.00 -1.20 -9.81
C ALA A 33 13.82 -2.56 -9.10
N ALA A 34 14.49 -2.75 -7.96
CA ALA A 34 14.32 -3.96 -7.15
C ALA A 34 12.88 -4.11 -6.60
N GLY A 35 12.27 -3.02 -6.16
CA GLY A 35 10.90 -2.98 -5.65
C GLY A 35 9.87 -3.32 -6.72
N VAL A 36 10.00 -2.76 -7.94
CA VAL A 36 9.13 -3.10 -9.07
C VAL A 36 9.23 -4.59 -9.38
N ALA A 37 10.42 -5.17 -9.46
CA ALA A 37 10.58 -6.61 -9.70
C ALA A 37 9.97 -7.48 -8.58
N ALA A 38 9.96 -7.01 -7.34
CA ALA A 38 9.31 -7.70 -6.22
C ALA A 38 7.78 -7.58 -6.25
N ALA A 39 7.24 -6.48 -6.78
CA ALA A 39 5.80 -6.22 -6.84
C ALA A 39 5.04 -7.28 -7.66
N GLY A 40 5.64 -7.83 -8.72
CA GLY A 40 5.04 -8.90 -9.52
C GLY A 40 4.80 -10.22 -8.77
N ARG A 41 5.38 -10.37 -7.57
CA ARG A 41 5.18 -11.53 -6.67
C ARG A 41 4.55 -11.12 -5.34
N SER A 42 3.95 -9.94 -5.27
CA SER A 42 3.35 -9.38 -4.07
C SER A 42 1.83 -9.32 -4.20
N ALA A 43 1.14 -9.43 -3.07
CA ALA A 43 -0.30 -9.15 -2.97
C ALA A 43 -0.51 -7.80 -2.30
N PHE A 44 -1.49 -7.03 -2.78
CA PHE A 44 -1.88 -5.75 -2.20
C PHE A 44 -3.18 -5.94 -1.41
N VAL A 45 -3.17 -5.62 -0.12
CA VAL A 45 -4.32 -5.79 0.76
C VAL A 45 -4.78 -4.43 1.26
N LEU A 46 -6.05 -4.09 1.03
CA LEU A 46 -6.64 -2.85 1.48
C LEU A 46 -7.68 -3.10 2.58
N VAL A 47 -7.37 -2.66 3.80
CA VAL A 47 -8.29 -2.77 4.94
C VAL A 47 -9.27 -1.59 4.93
N ALA A 48 -10.47 -1.83 4.41
CA ALA A 48 -11.42 -0.77 4.02
C ALA A 48 -12.72 -0.68 4.86
N GLY A 49 -12.75 -1.24 6.07
CA GLY A 49 -14.02 -1.43 6.82
C GLY A 49 -14.68 -0.19 7.43
N GLY A 50 -14.07 1.00 7.33
CA GLY A 50 -14.57 2.20 8.03
C GLY A 50 -15.40 3.15 7.15
N LEU A 51 -16.53 3.61 7.68
CA LEU A 51 -17.25 4.78 7.15
C LEU A 51 -16.56 6.09 7.52
N GLY A 52 -16.84 7.14 6.74
CA GLY A 52 -16.30 8.48 6.92
C GLY A 52 -17.02 9.34 7.96
N GLU A 53 -17.93 8.80 8.76
CA GLU A 53 -18.86 9.59 9.58
C GLU A 53 -18.16 10.53 10.57
N ARG A 54 -17.06 10.07 11.19
CA ARG A 54 -16.23 10.92 12.08
C ARG A 54 -15.54 12.08 11.37
N LEU A 55 -15.43 12.00 10.05
CA LEU A 55 -14.90 13.06 9.18
C LEU A 55 -16.03 13.95 8.63
N GLY A 56 -17.29 13.73 9.02
CA GLY A 56 -18.46 14.40 8.43
C GLY A 56 -18.83 13.89 7.03
N TYR A 57 -18.37 12.68 6.65
CA TYR A 57 -18.62 12.10 5.33
C TYR A 57 -19.50 10.84 5.44
N SER A 58 -20.63 10.80 4.72
CA SER A 58 -21.60 9.70 4.82
C SER A 58 -21.23 8.44 4.04
N GLY A 59 -20.18 8.48 3.22
CA GLY A 59 -19.73 7.33 2.42
C GLY A 59 -18.57 6.54 3.04
N ILE A 60 -18.11 5.53 2.31
CA ILE A 60 -16.87 4.81 2.64
C ILE A 60 -15.67 5.75 2.51
N LYS A 61 -14.68 5.63 3.41
CA LYS A 61 -13.50 6.51 3.39
C LYS A 61 -12.76 6.49 2.05
N LEU A 62 -12.76 5.36 1.36
CA LEU A 62 -12.09 5.21 0.08
C LEU A 62 -12.68 6.04 -1.08
N ARG A 63 -13.91 6.55 -0.91
CA ARG A 63 -14.55 7.46 -1.88
C ARG A 63 -14.13 8.91 -1.66
N LEU A 64 -13.50 9.24 -0.54
CA LEU A 64 -12.95 10.58 -0.34
C LEU A 64 -11.94 10.89 -1.45
N PRO A 65 -11.94 12.13 -1.95
CA PRO A 65 -10.93 12.56 -2.90
C PRO A 65 -9.58 12.68 -2.20
N THR A 66 -8.52 12.31 -2.91
CA THR A 66 -7.12 12.45 -2.47
C THR A 66 -6.65 13.89 -2.58
N GLU A 67 -7.22 14.63 -3.54
CA GLU A 67 -6.99 16.04 -3.82
C GLU A 67 -8.24 16.63 -4.50
N LEU A 68 -8.36 17.96 -4.61
CA LEU A 68 -9.57 18.61 -5.13
C LEU A 68 -9.52 18.94 -6.62
N LEU A 69 -8.35 18.89 -7.25
CA LEU A 69 -8.17 19.27 -8.65
C LEU A 69 -8.78 18.23 -9.60
N THR A 70 -8.49 16.94 -9.41
CA THR A 70 -9.04 15.84 -10.22
C THR A 70 -10.15 15.09 -9.49
N GLY A 71 -10.25 15.23 -8.17
CA GLY A 71 -11.25 14.56 -7.36
C GLY A 71 -11.04 13.05 -7.31
N THR A 72 -9.82 12.59 -7.58
CA THR A 72 -9.51 11.16 -7.66
C THR A 72 -9.67 10.53 -6.28
N SER A 73 -10.52 9.52 -6.19
CA SER A 73 -10.78 8.83 -4.93
C SER A 73 -9.56 8.02 -4.47
N TYR A 74 -9.43 7.76 -3.16
CA TYR A 74 -8.38 6.88 -2.65
C TYR A 74 -8.42 5.49 -3.31
N LEU A 75 -9.61 4.91 -3.50
CA LEU A 75 -9.75 3.61 -4.18
C LEU A 75 -9.16 3.66 -5.59
N GLU A 76 -9.52 4.70 -6.34
CA GLU A 76 -9.05 4.89 -7.70
C GLU A 76 -7.53 5.11 -7.76
N LEU A 77 -6.97 5.90 -6.85
CA LEU A 77 -5.53 6.11 -6.75
C LEU A 77 -4.80 4.77 -6.53
N PHE A 78 -5.27 3.95 -5.58
CA PHE A 78 -4.65 2.66 -5.29
C PHE A 78 -4.71 1.72 -6.50
N ILE A 79 -5.87 1.59 -7.14
CA ILE A 79 -6.02 0.73 -8.33
C ILE A 79 -5.13 1.23 -9.47
N ARG A 80 -5.14 2.54 -9.76
CA ARG A 80 -4.28 3.12 -10.81
C ARG A 80 -2.80 2.89 -10.52
N HIS A 81 -2.38 2.96 -9.25
CA HIS A 81 -0.99 2.70 -8.87
C HIS A 81 -0.61 1.24 -9.08
N ILE A 82 -1.46 0.28 -8.70
CA ILE A 82 -1.21 -1.14 -8.94
C ILE A 82 -1.15 -1.44 -10.45
N LEU A 83 -2.06 -0.87 -11.24
CA LEU A 83 -2.03 -1.01 -12.70
C LEU A 83 -0.75 -0.40 -13.31
N ALA A 84 -0.27 0.73 -12.78
CA ALA A 84 1.00 1.30 -13.21
C ALA A 84 2.19 0.38 -12.88
N LEU A 85 2.20 -0.22 -11.68
CA LEU A 85 3.22 -1.22 -11.29
C LEU A 85 3.18 -2.48 -12.18
N GLN A 86 1.99 -2.89 -12.64
CA GLN A 86 1.86 -3.98 -13.61
C GLN A 86 2.43 -3.59 -14.98
N ALA A 87 2.17 -2.36 -15.43
CA ALA A 87 2.66 -1.86 -16.71
C ALA A 87 4.19 -1.68 -16.75
N THR A 88 4.84 -1.51 -15.60
CA THR A 88 6.31 -1.43 -15.50
C THR A 88 6.99 -2.79 -15.36
N GLN A 89 6.25 -3.89 -15.24
CA GLN A 89 6.84 -5.22 -15.22
C GLN A 89 7.42 -5.60 -16.59
N PRO A 90 8.45 -6.47 -16.62
CA PRO A 90 8.92 -7.09 -17.87
C PRO A 90 7.80 -7.83 -18.61
N GLU A 91 7.87 -7.82 -19.94
CA GLU A 91 6.91 -8.52 -20.80
C GLU A 91 6.83 -10.01 -20.43
N GLY A 92 5.60 -10.54 -20.31
CA GLY A 92 5.35 -11.93 -19.89
C GLY A 92 5.28 -12.16 -18.37
N SER A 93 5.44 -11.12 -17.54
CA SER A 93 5.19 -11.22 -16.10
C SER A 93 3.70 -11.49 -15.81
N PRO A 94 3.37 -12.35 -14.82
CA PRO A 94 1.97 -12.57 -14.46
C PRO A 94 1.35 -11.26 -13.96
N PRO A 95 0.06 -11.02 -14.26
CA PRO A 95 -0.63 -9.83 -13.75
C PRO A 95 -0.69 -9.89 -12.22
N ILE A 96 -0.46 -8.74 -11.58
CA ILE A 96 -0.68 -8.60 -10.13
C ILE A 96 -2.18 -8.82 -9.89
N PRO A 97 -2.58 -9.82 -9.07
CA PRO A 97 -3.99 -10.07 -8.81
C PRO A 97 -4.64 -8.88 -8.10
N LEU A 98 -5.72 -8.37 -8.67
CA LEU A 98 -6.64 -7.47 -7.99
C LEU A 98 -7.74 -8.36 -7.38
N VAL A 99 -7.68 -8.58 -6.05
CA VAL A 99 -8.63 -9.43 -5.31
C VAL A 99 -9.52 -8.57 -4.42
#